data_AF-A0A931T0W2-F1
#
_entry.id   AF-A0A931T0W2-F1
#
_cell.length_a   1.000
_cell.length_b   1.000
_cell.length_c   1.000
_cell.angle_alpha   90.00
_cell.angle_beta   90.00
_cell.angle_gamma   90.00
#
_symmetry.space_group_name_H-M   'P 1'
#
loop_
_entity.id
_entity.type
_entity.pdbx_description
1 polymer ?
#
loop_
_entity_poly.entity_id
_entity_poly.type
_entity_poly.pdbx_seq_one_letter_code
_entity_poly.pdbx_strand_id
1 'polypeptide(L)'
;MSAQRMRQLKPAFTKKESALIRRLRTPEQVQRWLRSLPYNWERRGETLRSFREVVRRGEAHCLEATLAAAVILEQHGYPPLVVSFESQDGIDHVIYVFLRRRRWGAVARSRDAGLHGRKPVFRSIRDLVWNYFDPYVDFTGRITGYQLVDLRALGAYDWRVSKKNMWRVEQYLLKIPHRTLRSSDRRYRRLLERYRAYRRRHPRRPVIEIYPGRHDWM
;
A
#
# COMPACT_ATOMS: atom_id res chain seq x y z
N MET A 1 33.97 -9.12 -15.66
CA MET A 1 32.83 -8.42 -16.29
C MET A 1 32.16 -7.54 -15.24
N SER A 2 32.12 -6.23 -15.50
CA SER A 2 31.86 -5.16 -14.53
C SER A 2 30.39 -5.09 -14.09
N ALA A 3 30.11 -5.39 -12.82
CA ALA A 3 28.84 -5.06 -12.19
C ALA A 3 28.89 -3.59 -11.73
N GLN A 4 28.49 -2.70 -12.63
CA GLN A 4 28.29 -1.29 -12.35
C GLN A 4 27.15 -1.18 -11.31
N ARG A 5 27.51 -1.18 -10.01
CA ARG A 5 26.57 -0.84 -8.94
C ARG A 5 26.05 0.55 -9.23
N MET A 6 24.83 0.65 -9.76
CA MET A 6 24.11 1.92 -9.84
C MET A 6 24.09 2.51 -8.44
N ARG A 7 24.89 3.56 -8.24
CA ARG A 7 25.03 4.27 -6.98
C ARG A 7 23.68 4.96 -6.73
N GLN A 8 22.79 4.32 -5.98
CA GLN A 8 21.53 4.94 -5.58
C GLN A 8 21.88 6.23 -4.82
N LEU A 9 21.48 7.37 -5.37
CA LEU A 9 21.63 8.66 -4.72
C LEU A 9 20.93 8.59 -3.37
N LYS A 10 21.68 8.78 -2.28
CA LYS A 10 21.06 8.90 -0.96
C LYS A 10 20.20 10.17 -0.96
N PRO A 11 18.90 10.08 -0.64
CA PRO A 11 18.04 11.25 -0.61
C PRO A 11 18.51 12.25 0.46
N ALA A 12 18.56 13.52 0.11
CA ALA A 12 18.86 14.60 1.04
C ALA A 12 17.60 14.94 1.86
N PHE A 13 17.49 14.37 3.05
CA PHE A 13 16.36 14.59 3.95
C PHE A 13 16.46 15.92 4.72
N THR A 14 15.33 16.58 4.94
CA THR A 14 15.24 17.73 5.85
C THR A 14 15.38 17.30 7.32
N LYS A 15 15.56 18.25 8.25
CA LYS A 15 15.55 17.97 9.69
C LYS A 15 14.25 17.30 10.15
N LYS A 16 13.10 17.75 9.65
CA LYS A 16 11.77 17.20 9.95
C LYS A 16 11.64 15.76 9.43
N GLU A 17 12.03 15.52 8.18
CA GLU A 17 12.03 14.20 7.55
C GLU A 17 12.95 13.23 8.31
N SER A 18 14.16 13.67 8.65
CA SER A 18 15.15 12.87 9.39
C SER A 18 14.67 12.53 10.81
N ALA A 19 14.04 13.48 11.52
CA ALA A 19 13.46 13.23 12.84
C ALA A 19 12.32 12.21 12.79
N LEU A 20 11.46 12.29 11.76
CA LEU A 20 10.40 11.31 11.53
C LEU A 20 10.97 9.92 11.27
N ILE A 21 11.93 9.80 10.36
CA ILE A 21 12.59 8.54 10.01
C ILE A 21 13.22 7.90 11.26
N ARG A 22 14.00 8.65 12.05
CA ARG A 22 14.65 8.12 13.27
C ARG A 22 13.66 7.57 14.30
N ARG A 23 12.44 8.14 14.36
CA ARG A 23 11.38 7.75 15.29
C ARG A 23 10.60 6.52 14.83
N LEU A 24 10.39 6.37 13.52
CA LEU A 24 9.58 5.31 12.92
C LEU A 24 10.46 4.17 12.40
N ARG A 25 10.93 3.30 13.28
CA ARG A 25 11.92 2.24 13.00
C ARG A 25 11.33 0.91 12.56
N THR A 26 10.03 0.72 12.78
CA THR A 26 9.34 -0.56 12.58
C THR A 26 8.10 -0.37 11.70
N PRO A 27 7.69 -1.41 10.95
CA PRO A 27 6.44 -1.39 10.20
C PRO A 27 5.22 -1.00 11.05
N GLU A 28 5.15 -1.43 12.31
CA GLU A 28 4.09 -1.04 13.25
C GLU A 28 4.07 0.46 13.56
N GLN A 29 5.24 1.06 13.77
CA GLN A 29 5.34 2.49 14.02
C GLN A 29 4.91 3.29 12.79
N VAL A 30 5.34 2.85 11.59
CA VAL A 30 4.96 3.48 10.32
C VAL A 30 3.45 3.34 10.08
N GLN A 31 2.88 2.15 10.29
CA GLN A 31 1.43 1.93 10.16
C GLN A 31 0.64 2.83 11.08
N ARG A 32 1.03 2.94 12.36
CA ARG A 32 0.37 3.84 13.32
C ARG A 32 0.44 5.30 12.88
N TRP A 33 1.60 5.75 12.40
CA TRP A 33 1.75 7.10 11.87
C TRP A 33 0.85 7.35 10.65
N LEU A 34 0.86 6.45 9.67
CA LEU A 34 0.00 6.58 8.48
C LEU A 34 -1.50 6.56 8.83
N ARG A 35 -1.90 5.76 9.82
CA ARG A 35 -3.29 5.76 10.32
C ARG A 35 -3.69 7.07 11.00
N SER A 36 -2.74 7.79 11.60
CA SER A 36 -3.02 9.11 12.18
C SER A 36 -3.16 10.22 11.15
N LEU A 37 -2.75 9.99 9.89
CA LEU A 37 -2.91 10.97 8.82
C LEU A 37 -4.34 10.91 8.25
N PRO A 38 -4.97 12.08 7.99
CA PRO A 38 -6.13 12.17 7.12
C PRO A 38 -5.89 11.49 5.77
N TYR A 39 -6.95 10.89 5.23
CA TYR A 39 -6.90 10.36 3.86
C TYR A 39 -6.94 11.53 2.88
N ASN A 40 -6.01 11.55 1.93
CA ASN A 40 -6.01 12.53 0.85
C ASN A 40 -7.11 12.16 -0.16
N TRP A 41 -8.16 12.97 -0.23
CA TRP A 41 -9.29 12.76 -1.14
C TRP A 41 -9.11 13.44 -2.50
N GLU A 42 -7.92 14.02 -2.77
CA GLU A 42 -7.58 14.64 -4.06
C GLU A 42 -8.60 15.70 -4.51
N ARG A 43 -9.16 16.45 -3.54
CA ARG A 43 -10.21 17.45 -3.76
C ARG A 43 -9.84 18.58 -4.74
N ARG A 44 -8.56 18.69 -5.10
CA ARG A 44 -8.00 19.71 -5.99
C ARG A 44 -7.29 19.10 -7.20
N GLY A 45 -7.65 17.87 -7.57
CA GLY A 45 -7.02 17.10 -8.63
C GLY A 45 -5.96 16.13 -8.11
N GLU A 46 -5.43 15.32 -9.03
CA GLU A 46 -4.50 14.24 -8.75
C GLU A 46 -3.16 14.76 -8.22
N THR A 47 -2.64 14.06 -7.21
CA THR A 47 -1.55 14.53 -6.37
C THR A 47 -0.31 13.66 -6.47
N LEU A 48 -0.45 12.34 -6.34
CA LEU A 48 0.63 11.35 -6.48
C LEU A 48 1.93 11.81 -5.80
N ARG A 49 1.87 12.19 -4.53
CA ARG A 49 2.97 12.83 -3.80
C ARG A 49 4.09 11.86 -3.39
N SER A 50 5.31 12.39 -3.34
CA SER A 50 6.45 11.73 -2.72
C SER A 50 6.37 11.76 -1.18
N PHE A 51 7.28 11.05 -0.50
CA PHE A 51 7.41 11.10 0.96
C PHE A 51 7.59 12.53 1.49
N ARG A 52 8.39 13.36 0.81
CA ARG A 52 8.58 14.77 1.19
C ARG A 52 7.27 15.52 1.27
N GLU A 53 6.44 15.37 0.25
CA GLU A 53 5.17 16.06 0.15
C GLU A 53 4.13 15.51 1.14
N VAL A 54 4.16 14.21 1.44
CA VAL A 54 3.36 13.61 2.53
C VAL A 54 3.75 14.21 3.89
N VAL A 55 5.06 14.32 4.20
CA VAL A 55 5.54 14.93 5.46
C VAL A 55 5.19 16.41 5.55
N ARG A 56 5.19 17.11 4.42
CA ARG A 56 4.86 18.54 4.34
C ARG A 56 3.37 18.78 4.59
N ARG A 57 2.50 17.99 3.95
CA ARG A 57 1.05 18.23 3.95
C ARG A 57 0.30 17.50 5.05
N GLY A 58 0.87 16.41 5.58
CA GLY A 58 0.28 15.67 6.70
C GLY A 58 -0.95 14.84 6.32
N GLU A 59 -1.11 14.48 5.04
CA GLU A 59 -2.18 13.64 4.52
C GLU A 59 -1.61 12.71 3.43
N ALA A 60 -2.25 11.56 3.20
CA ALA A 60 -1.84 10.63 2.16
C ALA A 60 -3.01 9.76 1.66
N HIS A 61 -3.02 9.45 0.36
CA HIS A 61 -3.80 8.33 -0.19
C HIS A 61 -2.94 7.05 -0.28
N CYS A 62 -3.45 5.98 -0.88
CA CYS A 62 -2.81 4.65 -0.89
C CYS A 62 -1.37 4.62 -1.44
N LEU A 63 -1.14 5.15 -2.65
CA LEU A 63 0.19 5.21 -3.26
C LEU A 63 1.16 6.08 -2.46
N GLU A 64 0.73 7.28 -2.06
CA GLU A 64 1.53 8.22 -1.26
C GLU A 64 1.99 7.60 0.06
N ALA A 65 1.08 6.92 0.75
CA ALA A 65 1.37 6.22 1.99
C ALA A 65 2.35 5.06 1.79
N THR A 66 2.21 4.31 0.69
CA THR A 66 3.13 3.22 0.34
C THR A 66 4.52 3.73 0.05
N LEU A 67 4.65 4.82 -0.71
CA LEU A 67 5.94 5.46 -0.97
C LEU A 67 6.56 6.02 0.31
N ALA A 68 5.77 6.67 1.17
CA ALA A 68 6.23 7.13 2.47
C ALA A 68 6.74 5.99 3.36
N ALA A 69 6.02 4.86 3.41
CA ALA A 69 6.45 3.67 4.14
C ALA A 69 7.77 3.11 3.59
N ALA A 70 7.88 3.00 2.26
CA ALA A 70 9.09 2.52 1.60
C ALA A 70 10.30 3.41 1.92
N VAL A 71 10.16 4.75 1.84
CA VAL A 71 11.26 5.67 2.15
C VAL A 71 11.71 5.54 3.61
N ILE A 72 10.77 5.51 4.56
CA ILE A 72 11.08 5.43 5.99
C ILE A 72 11.77 4.10 6.30
N LEU A 73 11.19 2.97 5.89
CA LEU A 73 11.67 1.64 6.27
C LEU A 73 12.95 1.24 5.54
N GLU A 74 13.20 1.79 4.35
CA GLU A 74 14.49 1.63 3.67
C GLU A 74 15.66 2.15 4.51
N GLN A 75 15.47 3.22 5.30
CA GLN A 75 16.52 3.73 6.19
C GLN A 75 16.79 2.80 7.39
N HIS A 76 15.91 1.83 7.63
CA HIS A 76 16.02 0.84 8.70
C HIS A 76 16.32 -0.57 8.16
N GLY A 77 16.79 -0.67 6.91
CA GLY A 77 17.25 -1.93 6.31
C GLY A 77 16.16 -2.78 5.67
N TYR A 78 14.91 -2.29 5.58
CA TYR A 78 13.87 -3.00 4.86
C TYR A 78 13.91 -2.63 3.38
N PRO A 79 13.88 -3.59 2.43
CA PRO A 79 13.83 -3.26 1.02
C PRO A 79 12.52 -2.51 0.67
N PRO A 80 12.51 -1.63 -0.35
CA PRO A 80 11.34 -0.87 -0.77
C PRO A 80 10.40 -1.73 -1.65
N LEU A 81 9.90 -2.83 -1.07
CA LEU A 81 9.02 -3.77 -1.75
C LEU A 81 7.56 -3.35 -1.59
N VAL A 82 6.82 -3.43 -2.69
CA VAL A 82 5.39 -3.13 -2.74
C VAL A 82 4.64 -4.25 -3.44
N VAL A 83 3.36 -4.39 -3.12
CA VAL A 83 2.41 -5.17 -3.93
C VAL A 83 1.47 -4.19 -4.62
N SER A 84 1.45 -4.23 -5.94
CA SER A 84 0.42 -3.59 -6.75
C SER A 84 -0.71 -4.59 -7.00
N PHE A 85 -1.94 -4.15 -6.79
CA PHE A 85 -3.17 -4.90 -7.05
C PHE A 85 -3.85 -4.35 -8.30
N GLU A 86 -4.35 -5.24 -9.13
CA GLU A 86 -5.34 -4.91 -10.16
C GLU A 86 -6.75 -5.19 -9.62
N SER A 87 -7.69 -4.29 -9.92
CA SER A 87 -9.11 -4.48 -9.65
C SER A 87 -9.93 -4.57 -10.92
N GLN A 88 -11.02 -5.35 -10.89
CA GLN A 88 -11.94 -5.48 -12.03
C GLN A 88 -12.59 -4.15 -12.46
N ASP A 89 -12.68 -3.17 -11.57
CA ASP A 89 -13.25 -1.84 -11.81
C ASP A 89 -12.19 -0.76 -12.09
N GLY A 90 -10.91 -1.14 -12.21
CA GLY A 90 -9.79 -0.23 -12.44
C GLY A 90 -9.41 0.63 -11.22
N ILE A 91 -10.04 0.41 -10.06
CA ILE A 91 -9.67 1.09 -8.81
C ILE A 91 -8.59 0.26 -8.12
N ASP A 92 -7.37 0.44 -8.60
CA ASP A 92 -6.21 -0.29 -8.12
C ASP A 92 -5.76 0.16 -6.72
N HIS A 93 -4.99 -0.71 -6.07
CA HIS A 93 -4.43 -0.44 -4.75
C HIS A 93 -2.96 -0.83 -4.73
N VAL A 94 -2.22 -0.23 -3.80
CA VAL A 94 -0.81 -0.54 -3.61
C VAL A 94 -0.50 -0.51 -2.12
N ILE A 95 0.30 -1.49 -1.68
CA ILE A 95 0.71 -1.64 -0.29
C ILE A 95 2.21 -1.85 -0.20
N TYR A 96 2.83 -1.32 0.85
CA TYR A 96 4.20 -1.68 1.20
C TYR A 96 4.20 -3.07 1.86
N VAL A 97 5.14 -3.94 1.48
CA VAL A 97 5.26 -5.28 2.06
C VAL A 97 6.64 -5.51 2.65
N PHE A 98 6.69 -6.28 3.73
CA PHE A 98 7.93 -6.59 4.43
C PHE A 98 7.96 -8.04 4.91
N LEU A 99 9.16 -8.57 5.08
CA LEU A 99 9.40 -9.89 5.63
C LEU A 99 9.96 -9.78 7.05
N ARG A 100 9.37 -10.49 8.00
CA ARG A 100 9.89 -10.61 9.38
C ARG A 100 9.74 -12.05 9.84
N ARG A 101 10.84 -12.66 10.31
CA ARG A 101 10.88 -14.08 10.70
C ARG A 101 10.26 -15.00 9.62
N ARG A 102 10.62 -14.77 8.36
CA ARG A 102 10.14 -15.52 7.17
C ARG A 102 8.62 -15.46 6.93
N ARG A 103 7.95 -14.46 7.48
CA ARG A 103 6.53 -14.20 7.24
C ARG A 103 6.33 -12.81 6.66
N TRP A 104 5.43 -12.71 5.70
CA TRP A 104 5.05 -11.47 5.05
C TRP A 104 4.04 -10.70 5.89
N GLY A 105 4.23 -9.39 5.98
CA GLY A 105 3.27 -8.43 6.50
C GLY A 105 3.20 -7.21 5.56
N ALA A 106 2.33 -6.25 5.90
CA ALA A 106 2.12 -5.08 5.06
C ALA A 106 1.92 -3.79 5.87
N VAL A 107 2.30 -2.67 5.28
CA VAL A 107 1.96 -1.32 5.73
C VAL A 107 1.13 -0.67 4.62
N ALA A 108 -0.03 -0.11 4.97
CA ALA A 108 -0.96 0.42 3.99
C ALA A 108 -1.91 1.47 4.57
N ARG A 109 -2.38 2.35 3.68
CA ARG A 109 -3.46 3.31 3.94
C ARG A 109 -4.55 3.12 2.89
N SER A 110 -5.81 3.16 3.31
CA SER A 110 -6.96 3.15 2.42
C SER A 110 -8.11 3.97 3.01
N ARG A 111 -9.16 4.18 2.21
CA ARG A 111 -10.48 4.66 2.66
C ARG A 111 -11.17 3.61 3.52
N ASP A 112 -10.94 2.33 3.21
CA ASP A 112 -11.55 1.19 3.89
C ASP A 112 -10.59 0.55 4.87
N ALA A 113 -11.03 0.44 6.13
CA ALA A 113 -10.22 -0.08 7.24
C ALA A 113 -9.59 -1.45 6.95
N GLY A 114 -10.30 -2.31 6.21
CA GLY A 114 -9.80 -3.63 5.86
C GLY A 114 -8.68 -3.67 4.83
N LEU A 115 -8.37 -2.53 4.18
CA LEU A 115 -7.27 -2.42 3.22
C LEU A 115 -6.02 -1.74 3.81
N HIS A 116 -5.94 -1.64 5.13
CA HIS A 116 -4.77 -1.18 5.89
C HIS A 116 -3.73 -2.30 6.11
N GLY A 117 -2.71 -2.02 6.93
CA GLY A 117 -1.59 -2.92 7.18
C GLY A 117 -1.97 -4.28 7.78
N ARG A 118 -1.00 -5.20 7.71
CA ARG A 118 -1.11 -6.59 8.14
C ARG A 118 0.07 -7.00 9.00
N LYS A 119 -0.22 -7.79 10.03
CA LYS A 119 0.78 -8.51 10.83
C LYS A 119 1.59 -9.45 9.94
N PRO A 120 2.86 -9.72 10.30
CA PRO A 120 3.76 -10.59 9.55
C PRO A 120 3.45 -12.07 9.80
N VAL A 121 2.31 -12.57 9.32
CA VAL A 121 1.87 -13.95 9.59
C VAL A 121 1.75 -14.81 8.33
N PHE A 122 1.86 -14.19 7.14
CA PHE A 122 1.61 -14.85 5.86
C PHE A 122 2.85 -15.58 5.34
N ARG A 123 2.68 -16.79 4.81
CA ARG A 123 3.81 -17.62 4.32
C ARG A 123 4.29 -17.18 2.94
N SER A 124 3.39 -16.64 2.13
CA SER A 124 3.68 -16.13 0.79
C SER A 124 2.98 -14.79 0.51
N ILE A 125 3.43 -14.08 -0.52
CA ILE A 125 2.73 -12.89 -1.04
C ILE A 125 1.32 -13.24 -1.48
N ARG A 126 1.12 -14.43 -2.08
CA ARG A 126 -0.20 -14.90 -2.51
C ARG A 126 -1.16 -15.02 -1.31
N ASP A 127 -0.70 -15.56 -0.19
CA ASP A 127 -1.52 -15.68 1.03
C ASP A 127 -1.88 -14.31 1.61
N LEU A 128 -0.91 -13.37 1.61
CA LEU A 128 -1.14 -11.99 2.01
C LEU A 128 -2.20 -11.33 1.11
N VAL A 129 -2.07 -11.45 -0.22
CA VAL A 129 -3.03 -10.94 -1.21
C VAL A 129 -4.43 -11.53 -0.99
N TRP A 130 -4.53 -12.83 -0.71
CA TRP A 130 -5.82 -13.46 -0.40
C TRP A 130 -6.47 -12.93 0.88
N ASN A 131 -5.69 -12.44 1.84
CA ASN A 131 -6.21 -11.78 3.04
C ASN A 131 -6.74 -10.35 2.76
N TYR A 132 -6.31 -9.73 1.65
CA TYR A 132 -6.90 -8.48 1.14
C TYR A 132 -8.15 -8.73 0.29
N PHE A 133 -8.35 -9.92 -0.28
CA PHE A 133 -9.44 -10.20 -1.22
C PHE A 133 -10.82 -9.87 -0.65
N ASP A 134 -11.18 -10.40 0.52
CA ASP A 134 -12.52 -10.18 1.09
C ASP A 134 -12.78 -8.69 1.38
N PRO A 135 -11.87 -7.95 2.05
CA PRO A 135 -12.04 -6.51 2.23
C PRO A 135 -11.99 -5.64 0.98
N TYR A 136 -11.48 -6.18 -0.13
CA TYR A 136 -11.46 -5.48 -1.42
C TYR A 136 -12.82 -5.53 -2.12
N VAL A 137 -13.65 -6.54 -1.80
CA VAL A 137 -14.98 -6.66 -2.40
C VAL A 137 -15.90 -5.60 -1.80
N ASP A 138 -16.15 -4.55 -2.58
CA ASP A 138 -17.13 -3.50 -2.28
C ASP A 138 -18.28 -3.50 -3.31
N PHE A 139 -18.82 -2.36 -3.72
CA PHE A 139 -19.88 -2.31 -4.73
C PHE A 139 -19.44 -2.80 -6.11
N THR A 140 -18.17 -2.58 -6.46
CA THR A 140 -17.59 -2.80 -7.80
C THR A 140 -16.21 -3.46 -7.75
N GLY A 141 -15.53 -3.44 -6.61
CA GLY A 141 -14.17 -3.93 -6.45
C GLY A 141 -14.05 -5.45 -6.40
N ARG A 142 -13.00 -5.97 -7.03
CA ARG A 142 -12.55 -7.37 -6.91
C ARG A 142 -11.12 -7.43 -7.39
N ILE A 143 -10.23 -7.97 -6.56
CA ILE A 143 -8.83 -8.20 -6.98
C ILE A 143 -8.81 -9.25 -8.10
N THR A 144 -8.23 -8.87 -9.24
CA THR A 144 -8.05 -9.73 -10.41
C THR A 144 -6.59 -10.13 -10.62
N GLY A 145 -5.65 -9.30 -10.14
CA GLY A 145 -4.23 -9.51 -10.32
C GLY A 145 -3.40 -8.89 -9.20
N TYR A 146 -2.15 -9.35 -9.10
CA TYR A 146 -1.17 -8.74 -8.21
C TYR A 146 0.26 -8.90 -8.74
N GLN A 147 1.14 -7.98 -8.36
CA GLN A 147 2.57 -8.11 -8.60
C GLN A 147 3.39 -7.64 -7.41
N LEU A 148 4.42 -8.43 -7.04
CA LEU A 148 5.46 -7.99 -6.10
C LEU A 148 6.50 -7.18 -6.87
N VAL A 149 6.72 -5.95 -6.44
CA VAL A 149 7.59 -5.00 -7.12
C VAL A 149 8.64 -4.46 -6.17
N ASP A 150 9.87 -4.38 -6.64
CA ASP A 150 10.95 -3.65 -5.98
C ASP A 150 11.08 -2.26 -6.60
N LEU A 151 10.77 -1.21 -5.84
CA LEU A 151 10.80 0.17 -6.35
C LEU A 151 12.19 0.64 -6.78
N ARG A 152 13.26 -0.11 -6.47
CA ARG A 152 14.61 0.13 -7.01
C ARG A 152 14.69 -0.08 -8.52
N ALA A 153 13.75 -0.81 -9.11
CA ALA A 153 13.63 -0.99 -10.56
C ALA A 153 13.36 0.32 -11.32
N LEU A 154 12.88 1.37 -10.64
CA LEU A 154 12.70 2.71 -11.22
C LEU A 154 14.03 3.46 -11.45
N GLY A 155 15.17 2.88 -11.07
CA GLY A 155 16.51 3.40 -11.35
C GLY A 155 16.76 4.76 -10.70
N ALA A 156 17.21 5.73 -11.52
CA ALA A 156 17.55 7.08 -11.08
C ALA A 156 16.33 8.01 -10.86
N TYR A 157 15.10 7.52 -11.05
CA TYR A 157 13.91 8.33 -10.79
C TYR A 157 13.76 8.59 -9.28
N ASP A 158 13.88 9.85 -8.88
CA ASP A 158 13.73 10.25 -7.47
C ASP A 158 12.25 10.25 -7.05
N TRP A 159 11.76 9.08 -6.67
CA TRP A 159 10.44 8.93 -6.07
C TRP A 159 10.40 9.20 -4.57
N ARG A 160 11.56 9.44 -3.94
CA ARG A 160 11.68 9.57 -2.49
C ARG A 160 11.38 10.98 -2.03
N VAL A 161 12.02 11.98 -2.64
CA VAL A 161 11.99 13.36 -2.12
C VAL A 161 11.72 14.43 -3.18
N SER A 162 11.33 14.01 -4.39
CA SER A 162 10.94 14.92 -5.46
C SER A 162 9.72 15.76 -5.07
N LYS A 163 9.70 17.01 -5.53
CA LYS A 163 8.55 17.91 -5.43
C LYS A 163 7.53 17.71 -6.57
N LYS A 164 7.86 16.90 -7.57
CA LYS A 164 6.99 16.58 -8.71
C LYS A 164 6.07 15.41 -8.38
N ASN A 165 4.98 15.26 -9.14
CA ASN A 165 4.08 14.11 -9.03
C ASN A 165 4.75 12.80 -9.46
N MET A 166 4.35 11.71 -8.83
CA MET A 166 4.89 10.36 -8.98
C MET A 166 4.26 9.57 -10.13
N TRP A 167 3.85 10.25 -11.21
CA TRP A 167 3.23 9.64 -12.39
C TRP A 167 4.01 8.44 -12.93
N ARG A 168 5.34 8.52 -12.96
CA ARG A 168 6.17 7.41 -13.45
C ARG A 168 6.05 6.16 -12.57
N VAL A 169 5.89 6.33 -11.26
CA VAL A 169 5.68 5.19 -10.34
C VAL A 169 4.33 4.56 -10.64
N GLU A 170 3.26 5.35 -10.68
CA GLU A 170 1.92 4.85 -10.95
C GLU A 170 1.86 4.13 -12.30
N GLN A 171 2.32 4.77 -13.37
CA GLN A 171 2.34 4.19 -14.72
C GLN A 171 3.16 2.90 -14.78
N TYR A 172 4.25 2.82 -14.03
CA TYR A 172 5.03 1.59 -13.94
C TYR A 172 4.28 0.47 -13.23
N LEU A 173 3.59 0.78 -12.12
CA LEU A 173 2.81 -0.18 -11.36
C LEU A 173 1.55 -0.63 -12.11
N LEU A 174 0.94 0.22 -12.93
CA LEU A 174 -0.22 -0.13 -13.78
C LEU A 174 0.17 -1.01 -14.97
N LYS A 175 1.37 -0.82 -15.54
CA LYS A 175 1.77 -1.48 -16.81
C LYS A 175 2.60 -2.75 -16.61
N ILE A 176 3.18 -2.95 -15.44
CA ILE A 176 3.93 -4.18 -15.17
C ILE A 176 3.00 -5.38 -15.29
N PRO A 177 3.40 -6.51 -15.90
CA PRO A 177 2.52 -7.67 -15.97
C PRO A 177 2.16 -8.20 -14.58
N HIS A 178 0.88 -8.20 -14.22
CA HIS A 178 0.40 -8.78 -12.97
C HIS A 178 0.14 -10.28 -13.11
N ARG A 179 0.33 -10.99 -12.01
CA ARG A 179 -0.06 -12.40 -11.90
C ARG A 179 -1.55 -12.46 -11.61
N THR A 180 -2.29 -13.19 -12.43
CA THR A 180 -3.72 -13.39 -12.23
C THR A 180 -4.02 -14.04 -10.87
N LEU A 181 -4.90 -13.42 -10.09
CA LEU A 181 -5.48 -13.98 -8.88
C LEU A 181 -6.81 -14.66 -9.21
N ARG A 182 -6.75 -15.94 -9.59
CA ARG A 182 -7.97 -16.72 -9.88
C ARG A 182 -8.83 -16.84 -8.63
N SER A 183 -10.05 -16.28 -8.70
CA SER A 183 -11.04 -16.31 -7.62
C SER A 183 -12.38 -16.85 -8.11
N SER A 184 -13.14 -17.51 -7.23
CA SER A 184 -14.44 -18.06 -7.57
C SER A 184 -15.49 -16.95 -7.65
N ASP A 185 -16.25 -16.91 -8.75
CA ASP A 185 -17.38 -15.98 -8.90
C ASP A 185 -18.45 -16.20 -7.84
N ARG A 186 -18.68 -17.46 -7.43
CA ARG A 186 -19.60 -17.78 -6.33
C ARG A 186 -19.12 -17.19 -5.00
N ARG A 187 -17.81 -17.19 -4.72
CA ARG A 187 -17.25 -16.53 -3.52
C ARG A 187 -17.43 -15.02 -3.64
N TYR A 188 -17.08 -14.43 -4.77
CA TYR A 188 -17.21 -13.01 -5.02
C TYR A 188 -18.66 -12.52 -4.84
N ARG A 189 -19.65 -13.17 -5.47
CA ARG A 189 -21.08 -12.79 -5.33
C ARG A 189 -21.57 -12.83 -3.89
N ARG A 190 -21.18 -13.86 -3.12
CA ARG A 190 -21.52 -13.95 -1.68
C ARG A 190 -20.92 -12.80 -0.87
N LEU A 191 -19.67 -12.42 -1.13
CA LEU A 191 -19.01 -11.29 -0.47
C LEU A 191 -19.69 -9.97 -0.84
N LEU A 192 -19.99 -9.78 -2.13
CA LEU A 192 -20.69 -8.60 -2.65
C LEU A 192 -22.08 -8.44 -2.02
N GLU A 193 -22.87 -9.52 -1.94
CA GLU A 193 -24.17 -9.53 -1.28
C GLU A 193 -24.05 -9.16 0.19
N ARG A 194 -23.07 -9.72 0.90
CA ARG A 194 -22.79 -9.41 2.31
C ARG A 194 -22.40 -7.94 2.50
N TYR A 195 -21.53 -7.41 1.65
CA TYR A 195 -21.13 -6.00 1.67
C TYR A 195 -22.33 -5.07 1.43
N ARG A 196 -23.14 -5.35 0.40
CA ARG A 196 -24.36 -4.57 0.09
C ARG A 196 -25.36 -4.63 1.23
N ALA A 197 -25.57 -5.80 1.84
CA ALA A 197 -26.46 -5.95 2.99
C ALA A 197 -25.97 -5.13 4.20
N TYR A 198 -24.66 -5.13 4.48
CA TYR A 198 -24.07 -4.30 5.52
C TYR A 198 -24.28 -2.80 5.23
N ARG A 199 -23.98 -2.33 4.01
CA ARG A 199 -24.14 -0.92 3.63
C ARG A 199 -25.59 -0.44 3.68
N ARG A 200 -26.58 -1.29 3.36
CA ARG A 200 -28.00 -0.94 3.54
C ARG A 200 -28.36 -0.67 5.00
N ARG A 201 -27.82 -1.45 5.93
CA ARG A 201 -28.06 -1.29 7.38
C ARG A 201 -27.20 -0.21 8.02
N HIS A 202 -26.00 0.00 7.49
CA HIS A 202 -25.01 0.93 8.02
C HIS A 202 -24.37 1.77 6.91
N PRO A 203 -25.07 2.78 6.38
CA PRO A 203 -24.62 3.53 5.21
C PRO A 203 -23.25 4.19 5.38
N ARG A 204 -22.96 4.68 6.60
CA ARG A 204 -21.75 5.45 6.91
C ARG A 204 -20.79 4.79 7.89
N ARG A 205 -21.11 3.63 8.48
CA ARG A 205 -20.19 2.99 9.43
C ARG A 205 -19.02 2.33 8.70
N PRO A 206 -17.82 2.29 9.32
CA PRO A 206 -16.71 1.50 8.79
C PRO A 206 -17.11 0.04 8.62
N VAL A 207 -16.68 -0.59 7.53
CA VAL A 207 -16.94 -2.01 7.27
C VAL A 207 -15.83 -2.82 7.94
N ILE A 208 -16.04 -3.22 9.19
CA ILE A 208 -15.02 -3.96 9.98
C ILE A 208 -15.61 -5.26 10.51
N GLU A 209 -16.87 -5.22 10.93
CA GLU A 209 -17.56 -6.30 11.63
C GLU A 209 -17.74 -7.56 10.77
N ILE A 210 -17.79 -7.39 9.45
CA ILE A 210 -18.02 -8.48 8.51
C ILE A 210 -16.76 -9.28 8.13
N TYR A 211 -15.57 -8.87 8.58
CA TYR A 211 -14.32 -9.51 8.15
C TYR A 211 -13.74 -10.43 9.23
N PRO A 212 -13.75 -11.77 9.03
CA PRO A 212 -13.24 -12.72 10.02
C PRO A 212 -11.72 -12.64 10.21
N GLY A 213 -10.97 -12.27 9.16
CA GLY A 213 -9.50 -12.13 9.17
C GLY A 213 -8.96 -10.89 9.89
N ARG A 214 -9.80 -10.10 10.57
CA ARG A 214 -9.38 -8.83 11.19
C ARG A 214 -8.33 -8.98 12.30
N HIS A 215 -8.19 -10.17 12.87
CA HIS A 215 -7.17 -10.46 13.89
C HIS A 215 -5.73 -10.36 13.34
N ASP A 216 -5.56 -10.45 12.02
CA ASP A 216 -4.27 -10.29 11.34
C ASP A 216 -3.95 -8.82 10.99
N TRP A 217 -4.85 -7.88 11.28
CA TRP A 217 -4.66 -6.46 10.93
C TRP A 217 -3.77 -5.73 11.93
N MET A 218 -3.16 -4.62 11.47
CA MET A 218 -2.22 -3.78 12.24
C MET A 218 -2.73 -2.35 12.43
#